data_AF-A0A968VRD7-F1
#
_entry.id   AF-A0A968VRD7-F1
#
_cell.length_a   1.000
_cell.length_b   1.000
_cell.length_c   1.000
_cell.angle_alpha   90.00
_cell.angle_beta   90.00
_cell.angle_gamma   90.00
#
_symmetry.space_group_name_H-M   'P 1'
#
loop_
_entity.id
_entity.type
_entity.pdbx_description
1 polymer ?
#
loop_
_entity_poly.entity_id
_entity_poly.type
_entity_poly.pdbx_seq_one_letter_code
_entity_poly.pdbx_strand_id
1 'polypeptide(L)' 'MKSARLQLSPEFPDLIARAGLSQRAFARRAGVSFSTIMGLVHPEIHPGRRGGMQRRTAWLLAKAYAELVGVEPRTHSRP' A
#
# COMPACT_ATOMS: atom_id res chain seq x y z
N MET A 1 9.91 5.14 21.27
CA MET A 1 10.60 4.79 20.00
C MET A 1 9.87 5.42 18.83
N LYS A 2 10.55 6.20 17.96
CA LYS A 2 9.96 6.65 16.69
C LYS A 2 9.70 5.40 15.84
N SER A 3 8.43 5.05 15.61
CA SER A 3 8.07 3.95 14.72
C SER A 3 8.56 4.27 13.31
N ALA A 4 9.42 3.41 12.75
CA ALA A 4 9.93 3.59 11.41
C ALA A 4 8.76 3.64 10.42
N ARG A 5 8.71 4.71 9.61
CA ARG A 5 7.74 4.82 8.52
C ARG A 5 8.08 3.77 7.46
N LEU A 6 7.07 3.03 7.01
CA LEU A 6 7.22 2.06 5.93
C LEU A 6 7.08 2.81 4.61
N GLN A 7 7.98 2.54 3.66
CA GLN A 7 7.90 3.12 2.33
C GLN A 7 7.02 2.27 1.42
N LEU A 8 6.34 2.93 0.50
CA LEU A 8 5.63 2.24 -0.57
C LEU A 8 6.66 1.76 -1.59
N SER A 9 6.44 0.59 -2.19
CA SER A 9 7.31 0.13 -3.28
C SER A 9 7.23 1.12 -4.46
N PRO A 10 8.37 1.50 -5.08
CA PRO A 10 8.37 2.30 -6.31
C PRO A 10 7.57 1.65 -7.45
N GLU A 11 7.47 0.32 -7.45
CA GLU A 11 6.77 -0.47 -8.48
C GLU A 11 5.26 -0.53 -8.25
N PHE A 12 4.77 0.05 -7.16
CA PHE A 12 3.35 -0.03 -6.77
C PHE A 12 2.38 0.34 -7.91
N PRO A 13 2.56 1.46 -8.65
CA PRO A 13 1.66 1.80 -9.75
C PRO A 13 1.53 0.69 -10.79
N ASP A 14 2.67 0.10 -11.17
CA ASP A 14 2.73 -0.94 -12.20
C ASP A 14 2.16 -2.26 -11.69
N LEU A 15 2.41 -2.62 -10.43
CA LEU A 15 1.85 -3.83 -9.82
C LEU A 15 0.32 -3.80 -9.78
N ILE A 16 -0.27 -2.65 -9.43
CA ILE A 16 -1.72 -2.49 -9.42
C ILE A 16 -2.29 -2.45 -10.84
N ALA A 17 -1.61 -1.79 -11.77
CA ALA A 17 -2.02 -1.75 -13.17
C ALA A 17 -2.01 -3.14 -13.83
N ARG A 18 -0.96 -3.95 -13.59
CA ARG A 18 -0.88 -5.35 -14.06
C ARG A 18 -2.01 -6.21 -13.51
N ALA A 19 -2.48 -5.90 -12.31
CA ALA A 19 -3.62 -6.58 -11.70
C ALA A 19 -4.99 -6.00 -12.14
N GLY A 20 -5.02 -5.14 -13.17
CA GLY A 20 -6.24 -4.65 -13.80
C GLY A 20 -6.96 -3.54 -13.03
N LEU A 21 -6.31 -2.88 -12.06
CA LEU A 21 -6.92 -1.80 -11.28
C LEU A 21 -6.26 -0.44 -11.54
N SER A 22 -7.06 0.62 -11.46
CA SER A 22 -6.53 1.97 -11.27
C SER A 22 -6.14 2.19 -9.81
N GLN A 23 -5.21 3.11 -9.55
CA GLN A 23 -4.82 3.48 -8.18
C GLN A 23 -6.01 3.93 -7.32
N ARG A 24 -7.01 4.61 -7.91
CA ARG A 24 -8.25 5.02 -7.22
C ARG A 24 -9.15 3.83 -6.90
N ALA A 25 -9.28 2.87 -7.81
CA ALA A 25 -10.02 1.64 -7.54
C ALA A 25 -9.35 0.81 -6.44
N PHE A 26 -8.02 0.71 -6.48
CA PHE A 26 -7.23 0.06 -5.44
C PHE A 26 -7.37 0.75 -4.07
N ALA A 27 -7.30 2.08 -4.02
CA ALA A 27 -7.49 2.84 -2.77
C ALA A 27 -8.83 2.49 -2.09
N ARG A 28 -9.91 2.45 -2.89
CA ARG A 28 -11.25 2.04 -2.42
C ARG A 28 -11.25 0.62 -1.89
N ARG A 29 -10.65 -0.33 -2.61
CA ARG A 29 -10.52 -1.73 -2.18
C ARG A 29 -9.75 -1.86 -0.87
N ALA A 30 -8.65 -1.12 -0.72
CA ALA A 30 -7.82 -1.13 0.48
C ALA A 30 -8.42 -0.34 1.66
N GLY A 31 -9.57 0.33 1.48
CA GLY A 31 -10.21 1.12 2.52
C GLY A 31 -9.41 2.36 2.93
N VAL A 32 -8.63 2.94 2.01
CA VAL A 32 -7.87 4.18 2.24
C VAL A 32 -8.31 5.29 1.28
N SER A 33 -8.07 6.54 1.67
CA SER A 33 -8.36 7.67 0.77
C SER A 33 -7.43 7.68 -0.43
N PHE A 34 -7.92 8.14 -1.59
CA PHE A 34 -7.07 8.29 -2.78
C PHE A 34 -5.90 9.25 -2.54
N SER A 35 -6.12 10.33 -1.77
CA SER A 35 -5.06 11.25 -1.35
C SER A 35 -3.97 10.57 -0.50
N THR A 36 -4.29 9.49 0.22
CA THR A 36 -3.28 8.69 0.91
C THR A 36 -2.36 7.99 -0.10
N ILE A 37 -2.91 7.40 -1.16
CA ILE A 37 -2.10 6.78 -2.22
C ILE A 37 -1.23 7.83 -2.90
N MET A 38 -1.81 8.97 -3.31
CA MET A 38 -1.04 10.02 -3.97
C MET A 38 0.11 10.55 -3.10
N GLY A 39 -0.12 10.71 -1.80
CA GLY A 39 0.93 11.14 -0.88
C GLY A 39 2.00 10.08 -0.57
N LEU A 40 1.79 8.82 -0.95
CA LEU A 40 2.77 7.76 -0.85
C LEU A 40 3.53 7.52 -2.17
N VAL A 41 2.85 7.69 -3.31
CA VAL A 41 3.45 7.57 -4.65
C VAL A 41 4.30 8.79 -4.98
N HIS A 42 3.85 9.97 -4.56
CA HIS A 42 4.53 11.23 -4.78
C HIS A 42 4.84 11.90 -3.43
N PRO A 43 5.80 11.38 -2.65
CA PRO A 43 6.19 12.03 -1.40
C PRO A 43 6.80 13.43 -1.63
N GLU A 44 7.44 13.66 -2.78
CA GLU A 44 8.14 14.88 -3.16
C GLU A 44 7.23 16.11 -3.32
N ILE A 45 5.97 15.91 -3.72
CA ILE A 45 5.00 17.01 -3.90
C ILE A 45 4.40 17.48 -2.57
N HIS A 46 4.78 16.88 -1.43
CA HIS A 46 4.28 17.24 -0.11
C HIS A 46 5.39 17.78 0.80
N PRO A 47 5.69 19.10 0.73
CA PRO A 47 6.71 19.72 1.56
C PRO A 47 6.42 19.47 3.06
N GLY A 48 7.41 18.97 3.79
CA GLY A 48 7.32 18.66 5.23
C GLY A 48 6.82 17.26 5.59
N ARG A 49 6.42 16.41 4.63
CA ARG A 49 6.14 14.99 4.90
C ARG A 49 7.44 14.19 4.90
N ARG A 50 7.71 13.46 5.99
CA ARG A 50 8.83 12.49 6.11
C ARG A 50 8.73 11.27 5.16
N GLY A 51 7.77 11.27 4.23
CA GLY A 51 7.43 10.10 3.41
C GLY A 51 6.86 8.93 4.23
N GLY A 52 6.31 7.96 3.52
CA GLY A 52 5.91 6.68 4.08
C GLY A 52 4.67 6.68 5.00
N MET A 53 4.30 5.47 5.41
CA MET A 53 3.05 5.18 6.08
C MET A 53 3.27 4.51 7.44
N GLN A 54 2.23 4.55 8.27
CA GLN A 54 2.19 3.76 9.50
C GLN A 54 1.95 2.28 9.16
N ARG A 55 2.31 1.40 10.09
CA ARG A 55 2.16 -0.06 9.95
C ARG A 55 0.73 -0.49 9.59
N ARG A 56 -0.29 0.17 10.18
CA ARG A 56 -1.70 -0.12 9.88
C ARG A 56 -2.02 0.10 8.41
N THR A 57 -1.62 1.25 7.84
CA THR A 57 -1.83 1.55 6.42
C THR A 57 -1.07 0.58 5.54
N ALA A 58 0.19 0.28 5.86
CA ALA A 58 0.99 -0.69 5.11
C ALA A 58 0.31 -2.07 5.06
N TRP A 59 -0.22 -2.53 6.20
CA TRP A 59 -0.97 -3.78 6.27
C TRP A 59 -2.22 -3.76 5.39
N LEU A 60 -3.00 -2.67 5.39
CA LEU A 60 -4.19 -2.54 4.53
C LEU A 60 -3.84 -2.63 3.05
N LEU A 61 -2.78 -1.93 2.61
CA LEU A 61 -2.34 -1.98 1.21
C LEU A 61 -1.83 -3.38 0.84
N ALA A 62 -1.00 -3.99 1.69
CA ALA A 62 -0.46 -5.33 1.45
C ALA A 62 -1.56 -6.39 1.38
N LYS A 63 -2.51 -6.36 2.31
CA LYS A 63 -3.67 -7.26 2.33
C LYS A 63 -4.50 -7.11 1.05
N ALA A 64 -4.85 -5.88 0.67
CA ALA A 64 -5.65 -5.64 -0.53
C ALA A 64 -4.94 -6.08 -1.82
N TYR A 65 -3.61 -5.94 -1.88
CA TYR A 65 -2.82 -6.45 -2.99
C TYR A 65 -2.76 -7.98 -3.01
N ALA A 66 -2.51 -8.64 -1.86
CA ALA A 66 -2.49 -10.10 -1.77
C ALA A 66 -3.83 -10.73 -2.22
N GLU A 67 -4.95 -10.17 -1.76
CA GLU A 67 -6.30 -10.57 -2.20
C GLU A 67 -6.53 -10.34 -3.70
N LEU A 68 -5.86 -9.35 -4.29
CA LEU A 68 -6.00 -9.02 -5.71
C LEU A 68 -5.21 -9.98 -6.61
N VAL A 69 -3.99 -10.37 -6.20
CA VAL A 69 -3.12 -11.25 -6.99
C VAL A 69 -3.30 -12.74 -6.65
N GLY A 70 -4.28 -13.08 -5.80
CA GLY A 70 -4.52 -14.46 -5.39
C GLY A 70 -3.39 -15.05 -4.54
N VAL A 71 -2.60 -14.21 -3.87
CA VAL A 71 -1.61 -14.69 -2.90
C VAL A 71 -2.38 -15.09 -1.65
N GLU A 72 -2.54 -16.39 -1.43
CA GLU A 72 -3.00 -16.88 -0.13
C GLU A 72 -2.01 -16.44 0.94
N PRO A 73 -2.47 -15.82 2.05
CA PRO A 73 -1.59 -15.57 3.18
C PRO A 73 -1.03 -16.92 3.63
N ARG A 74 0.30 -17.08 3.63
CA ARG A 74 0.96 -18.23 4.24
C ARG A 74 0.55 -18.28 5.70
N THR A 75 -0.51 -19.02 5.99
CA THR A 75 -0.86 -19.41 7.35
C THR A 75 0.26 -20.32 7.79
N HIS A 76 1.11 -19.86 8.71
CA HIS A 76 1.98 -20.77 9.44
C HIS A 76 1.07 -21.70 10.24
N SER A 77 0.67 -22.82 9.64
CA SER A 77 0.21 -23.99 10.38
C SER A 77 1.40 -24.41 11.24
N ARG A 78 1.31 -24.07 12.53
CA ARG A 78 2.22 -24.58 13.53
C ARG A 78 1.99 -26.10 13.61
N PRO A 79 3.06 -26.93 13.61
CA PRO A 79 2.94 -28.38 13.65
C PRO A 79 2.23 -28.87 14.92
#